data_AF-A0A183ABP4-F1
#
_entry.id   AF-A0A183ABP4-F1
#
_cell.length_a   1.000
_cell.length_b   1.000
_cell.length_c   1.000
_cell.angle_alpha   90.00
_cell.angle_beta   90.00
_cell.angle_gamma   90.00
#
_symmetry.space_group_name_H-M   'P 1'
#
loop_
_entity.id
_entity.type
_entity.pdbx_description
1 polymer ?
#
loop_
_entity_poly.entity_id
_entity_poly.type
_entity_poly.pdbx_seq_one_letter_code
_entity_poly.pdbx_strand_id
1 'polypeptide(L)'
;MLCQRNSVGLSDFIRTTEERHKQAVEAFWTRLTESGSVYESSYSGWYSVSDEAFYTDWEIVTETQQNSGQGRSAPDQQVTHVAKETGHTVEWMEERTHMFRLSAFKPQLHEWLDSGAFLEQAEAQHQWKIKAHEMVDTARDISLSRPRSRLEWGISVPNDPDHVIYVWLDALINYLTVTGFPWSKAKSFHAVLWPALLLAVGLDLPKHLICHNHLLVDGIKMSKSRRNVADPFDEQLALSPVPPEQLAVPSSDSEGLRYILIRVTSTRLNPSQSVVRINRTEAGALFEQFKEDAELLNQLDTLAEKFDNSWWVQAQPHLAIEHVLQVIRLTNAMIDRHKPWEKNPAVESEHVIALAAESLRLAGLLLSPVIPNLASRLLKRLGLGQALEDPSDEQLPHEKLFWSLGPDQGPLVLRLP
;
A
#
# COMPACT_ATOMS: atom_id res chain seq x y z
N MET A 1 -14.76 5.95 8.01
CA MET A 1 -14.64 7.39 7.71
C MET A 1 -13.45 7.73 6.81
N LEU A 2 -12.18 7.38 7.12
CA LEU A 2 -11.04 7.74 6.27
C LEU A 2 -10.98 6.97 4.93
N CYS A 3 -11.08 5.64 4.94
CA CYS A 3 -11.04 4.82 3.72
C CYS A 3 -12.18 5.18 2.75
N GLN A 4 -13.38 5.42 3.28
CA GLN A 4 -14.54 5.87 2.51
C GLN A 4 -14.31 7.25 1.89
N ARG A 5 -13.79 8.24 2.64
CA ARG A 5 -13.48 9.58 2.11
C ARG A 5 -12.44 9.51 0.98
N ASN A 6 -11.47 8.63 1.10
CA ASN A 6 -10.42 8.43 0.10
C ASN A 6 -10.79 7.42 -1.01
N SER A 7 -12.05 7.00 -1.09
CA SER A 7 -12.56 6.09 -2.14
C SER A 7 -11.79 4.77 -2.25
N VAL A 8 -11.30 4.26 -1.12
CA VAL A 8 -10.65 2.94 -1.05
C VAL A 8 -11.73 1.86 -1.03
N GLY A 9 -11.78 1.04 -2.09
CA GLY A 9 -12.64 -0.14 -2.16
C GLY A 9 -12.15 -1.23 -1.22
N LEU A 10 -12.96 -1.60 -0.24
CA LEU A 10 -12.65 -2.64 0.75
C LEU A 10 -13.68 -3.76 0.66
N SER A 11 -13.22 -5.01 0.59
CA SER A 11 -14.10 -6.18 0.67
C SER A 11 -14.45 -6.57 2.11
N ASP A 12 -13.56 -6.28 3.07
CA ASP A 12 -13.76 -6.50 4.51
C ASP A 12 -13.01 -5.41 5.30
N PHE A 13 -13.48 -5.10 6.51
CA PHE A 13 -12.83 -4.23 7.48
C PHE A 13 -12.82 -4.94 8.84
N ILE A 14 -11.71 -5.59 9.17
CA ILE A 14 -11.56 -6.37 10.40
C ILE A 14 -11.10 -5.51 11.57
N ARG A 15 -11.66 -5.78 12.75
CA ARG A 15 -11.15 -5.33 14.05
C ARG A 15 -10.78 -6.53 14.90
N THR A 16 -9.60 -6.51 15.52
CA THR A 16 -9.14 -7.61 16.38
C THR A 16 -10.00 -7.81 17.64
N THR A 17 -10.85 -6.84 17.98
CA THR A 17 -11.84 -6.99 19.06
C THR A 17 -13.04 -7.85 18.69
N GLU A 18 -13.22 -8.20 17.41
CA GLU A 18 -14.33 -9.02 16.93
C GLU A 18 -14.23 -10.48 17.39
N GLU A 19 -15.39 -11.09 17.65
CA GLU A 19 -15.45 -12.46 18.17
C GLU A 19 -14.88 -13.50 17.20
N ARG A 20 -15.13 -13.32 15.89
CA ARG A 20 -14.55 -14.17 14.84
C ARG A 20 -13.02 -14.20 14.89
N HIS A 21 -12.39 -13.07 15.25
CA HIS A 21 -10.95 -12.96 15.34
C HIS A 21 -10.41 -13.64 16.59
N LYS A 22 -11.06 -13.46 17.74
CA LYS A 22 -10.67 -14.16 18.97
C LYS A 22 -10.71 -15.68 18.81
N GLN A 23 -11.76 -16.21 18.18
CA GLN A 23 -11.87 -17.63 17.88
C GLN A 23 -10.75 -18.12 16.95
N ALA A 24 -10.39 -17.32 15.94
CA ALA A 24 -9.25 -17.61 15.07
C ALA A 24 -7.93 -17.63 15.85
N VAL A 25 -7.72 -16.67 16.77
CA VAL A 25 -6.51 -16.60 17.60
C VAL A 25 -6.41 -17.80 18.55
N GLU A 26 -7.51 -18.17 19.21
CA GLU A 26 -7.56 -19.35 20.10
C GLU A 26 -7.27 -20.65 19.34
N ALA A 27 -7.89 -20.83 18.17
CA ALA A 27 -7.64 -21.98 17.31
C ALA A 27 -6.19 -22.04 16.81
N PHE A 28 -5.61 -20.88 16.46
CA PHE A 28 -4.22 -20.79 16.03
C PHE A 28 -3.26 -21.15 17.17
N TRP A 29 -3.47 -20.59 18.36
CA TRP A 29 -2.67 -20.87 19.54
C TRP A 29 -2.69 -22.36 19.91
N THR A 30 -3.86 -22.99 19.83
CA THR A 30 -4.03 -24.42 20.11
C THR A 30 -3.16 -25.25 19.18
N ARG A 31 -3.23 -25.01 17.86
CA ARG A 31 -2.39 -25.70 16.87
C ARG A 31 -0.90 -25.45 17.08
N LEU A 32 -0.53 -24.24 17.46
CA LEU A 32 0.87 -23.87 17.72
C LEU A 32 1.44 -24.63 18.93
N THR A 33 0.60 -24.84 19.95
CA THR A 33 0.94 -25.63 21.14
C THR A 33 1.02 -27.12 20.80
N GLU A 34 0.07 -27.64 20.03
CA GLU A 34 0.04 -29.04 19.57
C GLU A 34 1.23 -29.41 18.68
N SER A 35 1.78 -28.46 17.92
CA SER A 35 2.98 -28.70 17.11
C SER A 35 4.29 -28.75 17.91
N GLY A 36 4.24 -28.45 19.22
CA GLY A 36 5.42 -28.42 20.09
C GLY A 36 6.35 -27.22 19.85
N SER A 37 5.88 -26.22 19.09
CA SER A 37 6.66 -25.02 18.74
C SER A 37 6.64 -23.95 19.83
N VAL A 38 5.76 -24.10 20.83
CA VAL A 38 5.69 -23.24 22.02
C VAL A 38 6.26 -23.99 23.22
N TYR A 39 7.05 -23.28 24.03
CA TYR A 39 7.53 -23.78 25.32
C TYR A 39 7.50 -22.67 26.36
N GLU A 40 7.47 -23.03 27.63
CA GLU A 40 7.55 -22.05 28.71
C GLU A 40 8.99 -21.75 29.08
N SER A 41 9.29 -20.47 29.33
CA SER A 41 10.56 -20.00 29.85
C SER A 41 10.32 -18.89 30.86
N SER A 42 11.25 -18.66 31.78
CA SER A 42 11.39 -17.34 32.38
C SER A 42 12.28 -16.48 31.47
N TYR A 43 11.86 -15.25 31.22
CA TYR A 43 12.71 -14.24 30.59
C TYR A 43 13.09 -13.24 31.66
N SER A 44 14.39 -13.08 31.89
CA SER A 44 14.94 -12.15 32.87
C SER A 44 15.77 -11.07 32.17
N GLY A 45 15.49 -9.80 32.44
CA GLY A 45 16.27 -8.70 31.90
C GLY A 45 15.83 -7.34 32.43
N TRP A 46 16.60 -6.29 32.12
CA TRP A 46 16.26 -4.92 32.46
C TRP A 46 15.15 -4.43 31.54
N TYR A 47 14.01 -3.99 32.07
CA TYR A 47 12.86 -3.54 31.29
C TYR A 47 12.52 -2.09 31.59
N SER A 48 12.31 -1.28 30.55
CA SER A 48 11.76 0.08 30.67
C SER A 48 10.28 0.05 30.38
N VAL A 49 9.46 0.47 31.34
CA VAL A 49 8.00 0.64 31.13
C VAL A 49 7.73 1.77 30.13
N SER A 50 8.54 2.83 30.16
CA SER A 50 8.39 4.00 29.28
C SER A 50 8.74 3.70 27.82
N ASP A 51 9.71 2.81 27.58
CA ASP A 51 10.14 2.42 26.22
C ASP A 51 9.46 1.13 25.72
N GLU A 52 8.74 0.46 26.61
CA GLU A 52 8.18 -0.88 26.41
C GLU A 52 9.20 -1.94 25.92
N ALA A 53 10.48 -1.77 26.25
CA ALA A 53 11.59 -2.54 25.70
C ALA A 53 12.52 -3.14 26.77
N PHE A 54 13.14 -4.27 26.41
CA PHE A 54 14.20 -4.89 27.21
C PHE A 54 15.57 -4.35 26.80
N TYR A 55 16.41 -4.11 27.80
CA TYR A 55 17.78 -3.64 27.71
C TYR A 55 18.73 -4.71 28.24
N THR A 56 19.88 -4.80 27.60
CA THR A 56 20.99 -5.64 28.04
C THR A 56 21.88 -4.91 29.05
N ASP A 57 22.69 -5.64 29.82
CA ASP A 57 23.52 -5.05 30.90
C ASP A 57 24.46 -3.92 30.43
N TRP A 58 24.85 -3.91 29.14
CA TRP A 58 25.70 -2.86 28.60
C TRP A 58 24.92 -1.62 28.13
N GLU A 59 23.60 -1.71 27.98
CA GLU A 59 22.73 -0.60 27.55
C GLU A 59 22.19 0.19 28.75
N ILE A 60 22.54 -0.20 29.98
CA ILE A 60 22.08 0.45 31.21
C ILE A 60 23.20 1.23 31.91
N VAL A 61 22.84 2.30 32.61
CA VAL A 61 23.71 3.03 33.54
C VAL A 61 23.06 3.02 34.91
N THR A 62 23.86 2.75 35.92
CA THR A 62 23.45 2.90 37.31
C THR A 62 23.70 4.33 37.74
N GLU A 63 22.65 5.09 38.00
CA GLU A 63 22.72 6.43 38.56
C GLU A 63 22.43 6.38 40.07
N THR A 64 23.29 7.00 40.85
CA THR A 64 23.06 7.18 42.29
C THR A 64 22.57 8.60 42.53
N GLN A 65 21.28 8.76 42.83
CA GLN A 65 20.77 10.07 43.21
C GLN A 65 21.14 10.37 44.67
N GLN A 66 21.95 11.40 44.90
CA GLN A 66 22.10 11.97 46.23
C GLN A 66 20.92 12.91 46.48
N ASN A 67 20.02 12.52 47.38
CA ASN A 67 19.01 13.44 47.89
C ASN A 67 19.70 14.57 48.68
N SER A 68 19.92 15.72 48.03
CA SER A 68 20.25 16.98 48.68
C SER A 68 18.98 17.64 49.23
N GLY A 69 18.22 16.88 50.03
CA GLY A 69 17.11 17.40 50.82
C GLY A 69 17.64 17.94 52.14
N GLN A 70 17.58 19.27 52.34
CA GLN A 70 17.84 19.88 53.64
C GLN A 70 16.86 19.33 54.68
N GLY A 71 17.36 18.45 55.55
CA GLY A 71 16.76 18.14 56.84
C GLY A 71 15.99 16.82 56.91
N ARG A 72 16.70 15.70 57.06
CA ARG A 72 16.56 14.68 58.14
C ARG A 72 17.38 13.43 57.80
N SER A 73 18.06 12.94 58.83
CA SER A 73 18.62 11.60 59.09
C SER A 73 18.94 10.67 57.90
N ALA A 74 20.24 10.44 57.69
CA ALA A 74 20.91 9.43 56.84
C ALA A 74 20.62 9.50 55.32
N PRO A 75 21.66 9.55 54.45
CA PRO A 75 21.45 9.51 53.02
C PRO A 75 21.02 8.10 52.62
N ASP A 76 19.73 7.92 52.34
CA ASP A 76 19.24 6.72 51.66
C ASP A 76 19.73 6.82 50.20
N GLN A 77 20.78 6.08 49.87
CA GLN A 77 21.32 6.02 48.52
C GLN A 77 20.33 5.23 47.65
N GLN A 78 19.42 5.94 46.97
CA GLN A 78 18.55 5.28 46.00
C GLN A 78 19.33 5.08 44.70
N VAL A 79 19.69 3.82 44.46
CA VAL A 79 20.33 3.37 43.24
C VAL A 79 19.24 3.13 42.20
N THR A 80 19.28 3.86 41.08
CA THR A 80 18.33 3.72 39.97
C THR A 80 19.08 3.34 38.70
N HIS A 81 18.59 2.34 37.97
CA HIS A 81 19.13 1.98 36.66
C HIS A 81 18.35 2.72 35.58
N VAL A 82 19.05 3.26 34.57
CA VAL A 82 18.46 3.95 33.43
C VAL A 82 19.04 3.46 32.11
N ALA A 83 18.26 3.48 31.04
CA ALA A 83 18.73 3.15 29.69
C ALA A 83 19.65 4.26 29.15
N LYS A 84 20.81 3.88 28.59
CA LYS A 84 21.83 4.80 28.04
C LYS A 84 21.29 5.73 26.94
N GLU A 85 20.42 5.20 26.10
CA GLU A 85 19.93 5.90 24.92
C GLU A 85 18.75 6.83 25.22
N THR A 86 17.84 6.39 26.09
CA THR A 86 16.57 7.10 26.34
C THR A 86 16.58 7.86 27.67
N GLY A 87 17.47 7.49 28.60
CA GLY A 87 17.49 8.03 29.96
C GLY A 87 16.32 7.56 30.83
N HIS A 88 15.46 6.67 30.33
CA HIS A 88 14.32 6.15 31.08
C HIS A 88 14.76 5.09 32.09
N THR A 89 14.05 5.02 33.22
CA THR A 89 14.30 4.04 34.28
C THR A 89 14.04 2.62 33.81
N VAL A 90 14.96 1.73 34.13
CA VAL A 90 14.86 0.29 33.86
C VAL A 90 14.84 -0.49 35.17
N GLU A 91 14.03 -1.53 35.21
CA GLU A 91 13.89 -2.41 36.38
C GLU A 91 14.23 -3.85 35.99
N TRP A 92 14.90 -4.59 36.87
CA TRP A 92 15.14 -6.01 36.63
C TRP A 92 13.81 -6.75 36.77
N MET A 93 13.38 -7.37 35.68
CA MET A 93 12.15 -8.16 35.65
C MET A 93 12.49 -9.57 35.26
N GLU A 94 11.95 -10.54 36.01
CA GLU A 94 11.89 -11.94 35.62
C GLU A 94 10.42 -12.32 35.46
N GLU A 95 10.02 -12.65 34.24
CA GLU A 95 8.63 -13.00 33.92
C GLU A 95 8.56 -14.37 33.26
N ARG A 96 7.63 -15.21 33.73
CA ARG A 96 7.24 -16.42 33.00
C ARG A 96 6.59 -15.98 31.69
N THR A 97 6.94 -16.65 30.60
CA THR A 97 6.39 -16.38 29.28
C THR A 97 6.35 -17.64 28.43
N HIS A 98 5.39 -17.69 27.52
CA HIS A 98 5.35 -18.63 26.42
C HIS A 98 6.30 -18.14 25.32
N MET A 99 7.30 -18.94 24.99
CA MET A 99 8.29 -18.69 23.97
C MET A 99 8.00 -19.52 22.73
N PHE A 100 8.18 -18.92 21.56
CA PHE A 100 8.10 -19.58 20.26
C PHE A 100 9.49 -19.86 19.71
N ARG A 101 9.68 -21.11 19.25
CA ARG A 101 10.93 -21.65 18.69
C ARG A 101 11.24 -21.10 17.29
N LEU A 102 11.26 -19.78 17.13
CA LEU A 102 11.55 -19.13 15.85
C LEU A 102 12.89 -19.58 15.25
N SER A 103 13.89 -19.83 16.10
CA SER A 103 15.22 -20.29 15.66
C SER A 103 15.19 -21.63 14.91
N ALA A 104 14.22 -22.49 15.20
CA ALA A 104 14.07 -23.80 14.53
C ALA A 104 13.60 -23.68 13.08
N PHE A 105 12.98 -22.55 12.70
CA PHE A 105 12.42 -22.33 11.36
C PHE A 105 13.36 -21.58 10.42
N LYS A 106 14.57 -21.20 10.85
CA LYS A 106 15.53 -20.45 10.02
C LYS A 106 15.76 -21.11 8.65
N PRO A 107 16.08 -22.42 8.54
CA PRO A 107 16.35 -23.03 7.25
C PRO A 107 15.17 -22.90 6.26
N GLN A 108 13.95 -23.17 6.74
CA GLN A 108 12.73 -23.08 5.93
C GLN A 108 12.42 -21.62 5.54
N LEU A 109 12.76 -20.65 6.40
CA LEU A 109 12.62 -19.24 6.08
C LEU A 109 13.59 -18.82 4.96
N HIS A 110 14.85 -19.25 4.99
CA HIS A 110 15.79 -18.98 3.89
C HIS A 110 15.29 -19.58 2.57
N GLU A 111 14.85 -20.85 2.59
CA GLU A 111 14.31 -21.51 1.39
C GLU A 111 13.11 -20.76 0.81
N TRP A 112 12.19 -20.30 1.67
CA TRP A 112 11.05 -19.52 1.22
C TRP A 112 11.44 -18.16 0.65
N LEU A 113 12.37 -17.45 1.29
CA LEU A 113 12.91 -16.18 0.77
C LEU A 113 13.56 -16.35 -0.61
N ASP A 114 14.19 -17.50 -0.85
CA ASP A 114 14.79 -17.87 -2.13
C ASP A 114 13.80 -18.35 -3.20
N SER A 115 12.60 -18.77 -2.81
CA SER A 115 11.57 -19.25 -3.74
C SER A 115 10.88 -18.16 -4.59
N GLY A 116 11.33 -16.91 -4.50
CA GLY A 116 10.72 -15.76 -5.18
C GLY A 116 9.66 -15.01 -4.36
N ALA A 117 9.77 -15.07 -3.02
CA ALA A 117 8.88 -14.33 -2.12
C ALA A 117 8.96 -12.80 -2.33
N PHE A 118 10.09 -12.29 -2.80
CA PHE A 118 10.27 -10.90 -3.21
C PHE A 118 10.32 -10.79 -4.74
N LEU A 119 9.78 -9.69 -5.28
CA LEU A 119 9.82 -9.41 -6.71
C LEU A 119 11.25 -9.02 -7.13
N GLU A 120 12.04 -9.99 -7.60
CA GLU A 120 13.47 -9.78 -7.88
C GLU A 120 13.77 -8.75 -8.98
N GLN A 121 12.80 -8.49 -9.86
CA GLN A 121 12.92 -7.46 -10.91
C GLN A 121 12.86 -6.03 -10.34
N ALA A 122 12.44 -5.87 -9.09
CA ALA A 122 12.38 -4.59 -8.41
C ALA A 122 13.57 -4.44 -7.45
N GLU A 123 14.49 -3.53 -7.76
CA GLU A 123 15.72 -3.30 -6.97
C GLU A 123 15.42 -3.09 -5.48
N ALA A 124 14.39 -2.30 -5.15
CA ALA A 124 13.99 -2.07 -3.77
C ALA A 124 13.59 -3.38 -3.05
N GLN A 125 12.90 -4.29 -3.74
CA GLN A 125 12.49 -5.57 -3.15
C GLN A 125 13.69 -6.53 -3.02
N HIS A 126 14.68 -6.45 -3.93
CA HIS A 126 15.94 -7.17 -3.78
C HIS A 126 16.69 -6.76 -2.50
N GLN A 127 16.77 -5.45 -2.21
CA GLN A 127 17.37 -4.95 -0.97
C GLN A 127 16.60 -5.43 0.27
N TRP A 128 15.26 -5.48 0.22
CA TRP A 128 14.46 -6.04 1.31
C TRP A 128 14.66 -7.53 1.51
N LYS A 129 14.87 -8.31 0.43
CA LYS A 129 15.21 -9.73 0.51
C LYS A 129 16.53 -9.95 1.27
N ILE A 130 17.58 -9.19 0.92
CA ILE A 130 18.87 -9.26 1.62
C ILE A 130 18.69 -8.98 3.11
N LYS A 131 18.01 -7.88 3.46
CA LYS A 131 17.73 -7.54 4.85
C LYS A 131 16.89 -8.60 5.56
N ALA A 132 15.95 -9.24 4.87
CA ALA A 132 15.17 -10.34 5.44
C ALA A 132 16.05 -11.53 5.81
N HIS A 133 17.02 -11.91 4.95
CA HIS A 133 17.98 -12.96 5.29
C HIS A 133 18.83 -12.58 6.52
N GLU A 134 19.35 -11.35 6.60
CA GLU A 134 20.10 -10.88 7.77
C GLU A 134 19.26 -10.94 9.07
N MET A 135 17.97 -10.61 8.97
CA MET A 135 17.03 -10.73 10.09
C MET A 135 16.79 -12.19 10.48
N VAL A 136 16.73 -13.13 9.53
CA VAL A 136 16.59 -14.56 9.81
C VAL A 136 17.85 -15.11 10.48
N ASP A 137 19.03 -14.74 10.00
CA ASP A 137 20.33 -15.16 10.56
C ASP A 137 20.44 -14.79 12.05
N THR A 138 20.02 -13.57 12.38
CA THR A 138 20.08 -13.02 13.75
C THR A 138 18.86 -13.35 14.61
N ALA A 139 17.81 -13.96 14.04
CA ALA A 139 16.58 -14.26 14.77
C ALA A 139 16.82 -15.19 15.97
N ARG A 140 16.14 -14.89 17.08
CA ARG A 140 16.10 -15.70 18.30
C ARG A 140 14.67 -16.11 18.58
N ASP A 141 14.50 -17.05 19.50
CA ASP A 141 13.18 -17.42 19.99
C ASP A 141 12.48 -16.19 20.61
N ILE A 142 11.18 -16.07 20.38
CA ILE A 142 10.40 -14.86 20.67
C ILE A 142 9.27 -15.16 21.66
N SER A 143 9.06 -14.26 22.61
CA SER A 143 7.96 -14.35 23.57
C SER A 143 6.61 -14.03 22.91
N LEU A 144 5.68 -14.98 22.95
CA LEU A 144 4.31 -14.89 22.40
C LEU A 144 3.23 -14.57 23.44
N SER A 145 3.59 -14.42 24.72
CA SER A 145 2.65 -14.01 25.75
C SER A 145 3.23 -12.91 26.64
N ARG A 146 2.39 -12.24 27.41
CA ARG A 146 2.78 -11.29 28.45
C ARG A 146 1.95 -11.53 29.71
N PRO A 147 2.51 -11.39 30.92
CA PRO A 147 1.72 -11.49 32.14
C PRO A 147 0.64 -10.42 32.20
N ARG A 148 -0.55 -10.81 32.65
CA ARG A 148 -1.71 -9.92 32.77
C ARG A 148 -1.53 -8.83 33.82
N SER A 149 -0.67 -9.08 34.82
CA SER A 149 -0.23 -8.08 35.79
C SER A 149 0.46 -6.87 35.14
N ARG A 150 1.09 -7.07 33.97
CA ARG A 150 1.77 -6.01 33.20
C ARG A 150 0.88 -5.42 32.12
N LEU A 151 0.04 -6.25 31.49
CA LEU A 151 -0.86 -5.83 30.43
C LEU A 151 -2.22 -6.51 30.58
N GLU A 152 -3.22 -5.75 31.03
CA GLU A 152 -4.58 -6.27 31.22
C GLU A 152 -5.36 -6.41 29.91
N TRP A 153 -5.04 -5.57 28.91
CA TRP A 153 -5.76 -5.49 27.64
C TRP A 153 -5.14 -6.40 26.57
N GLY A 154 -5.84 -7.48 26.22
CA GLY A 154 -5.46 -8.42 25.17
C GLY A 154 -6.32 -9.69 25.17
N ILE A 155 -6.11 -10.56 24.18
CA ILE A 155 -6.74 -11.89 24.14
C ILE A 155 -6.01 -12.79 25.15
N SER A 156 -6.73 -13.48 26.04
CA SER A 156 -6.11 -14.38 27.02
C SER A 156 -5.50 -15.62 26.34
N VAL A 157 -4.39 -16.11 26.88
CA VAL A 157 -3.79 -17.36 26.41
C VAL A 157 -4.74 -18.53 26.76
N PRO A 158 -5.11 -19.39 25.78
CA PRO A 158 -5.88 -20.60 26.07
C PRO A 158 -5.18 -21.46 27.13
N ASN A 159 -5.92 -21.83 28.17
CA ASN A 159 -5.45 -22.62 29.32
C ASN A 159 -4.43 -21.92 30.26
N ASP A 160 -4.11 -20.64 30.05
CA ASP A 160 -3.32 -19.82 30.98
C ASP A 160 -3.90 -18.39 31.08
N PRO A 161 -4.90 -18.16 31.96
CA PRO A 161 -5.60 -16.88 32.06
C PRO A 161 -4.76 -15.74 32.67
N ASP A 162 -3.61 -16.09 33.28
CA ASP A 162 -2.66 -15.14 33.85
C ASP A 162 -1.79 -14.47 32.77
N HIS A 163 -1.91 -14.94 31.52
CA HIS A 163 -1.21 -14.39 30.38
C HIS A 163 -2.15 -13.88 29.29
N VAL A 164 -1.71 -12.80 28.63
CA VAL A 164 -2.30 -12.27 27.40
C VAL A 164 -1.41 -12.56 26.21
N ILE A 165 -2.02 -12.85 25.06
CA ILE A 165 -1.34 -13.13 23.80
C ILE A 165 -0.62 -11.87 23.33
N TYR A 166 0.60 -12.06 22.84
CA TYR A 166 1.42 -10.99 22.28
C TYR A 166 0.72 -10.32 21.09
N VAL A 167 0.66 -8.99 21.12
CA VAL A 167 -0.10 -8.18 20.16
C VAL A 167 0.26 -8.44 18.70
N TRP A 168 1.52 -8.80 18.40
CA TRP A 168 1.92 -9.11 17.02
C TRP A 168 1.39 -10.47 16.56
N LEU A 169 1.26 -11.45 17.45
CA LEU A 169 0.63 -12.73 17.09
C LEU A 169 -0.86 -12.53 16.79
N ASP A 170 -1.57 -11.87 17.70
CA ASP A 170 -2.98 -11.43 17.53
C ASP A 170 -3.13 -10.70 16.19
N ALA A 171 -2.38 -9.61 16.01
CA ALA A 171 -2.49 -8.80 14.82
C ALA A 171 -2.21 -9.60 13.54
N LEU A 172 -1.21 -10.48 13.49
CA LEU A 172 -0.93 -11.24 12.26
C LEU A 172 -2.02 -12.26 11.90
N ILE A 173 -2.78 -12.76 12.88
CA ILE A 173 -3.90 -13.69 12.66
C ILE A 173 -5.11 -13.00 12.02
N ASN A 174 -5.14 -11.65 11.96
CA ASN A 174 -6.22 -10.91 11.30
C ASN A 174 -6.39 -11.33 9.83
N TYR A 175 -5.28 -11.56 9.11
CA TYR A 175 -5.30 -11.96 7.71
C TYR A 175 -5.95 -13.34 7.53
N LEU A 176 -5.64 -14.28 8.44
CA LEU A 176 -6.27 -15.59 8.46
C LEU A 176 -7.77 -15.47 8.74
N THR A 177 -8.14 -14.61 9.69
CA THR A 177 -9.55 -14.41 10.08
C THR A 177 -10.37 -13.90 8.90
N VAL A 178 -9.88 -12.89 8.17
CA VAL A 178 -10.58 -12.33 6.99
C VAL A 178 -10.70 -13.36 5.86
N THR A 179 -9.68 -14.20 5.68
CA THR A 179 -9.71 -15.27 4.66
C THR A 179 -10.57 -16.48 5.07
N GLY A 180 -11.10 -16.47 6.30
CA GLY A 180 -12.08 -17.43 6.81
C GLY A 180 -11.51 -18.52 7.71
N PHE A 181 -10.27 -18.42 8.19
CA PHE A 181 -9.75 -19.29 9.24
C PHE A 181 -10.52 -19.07 10.57
N PRO A 182 -10.82 -20.14 11.35
CA PRO A 182 -10.44 -21.55 11.19
C PRO A 182 -11.36 -22.37 10.26
N TRP A 183 -12.36 -21.74 9.63
CA TRP A 183 -13.43 -22.38 8.86
C TRP A 183 -13.07 -22.69 7.39
N SER A 184 -12.02 -22.07 6.84
CA SER A 184 -11.52 -22.25 5.46
C SER A 184 -9.98 -22.24 5.38
N LYS A 185 -9.41 -22.61 4.22
CA LYS A 185 -7.96 -22.53 3.96
C LYS A 185 -7.55 -21.06 3.75
N ALA A 186 -6.61 -20.60 4.55
CA ALA A 186 -6.21 -19.22 4.64
C ALA A 186 -4.81 -18.96 4.05
N LYS A 187 -4.57 -17.74 3.57
CA LYS A 187 -3.29 -17.24 3.01
C LYS A 187 -2.91 -15.97 3.77
N SER A 188 -1.64 -15.76 4.11
CA SER A 188 -1.28 -14.65 5.00
C SER A 188 0.19 -14.24 4.96
N PHE A 189 0.55 -13.10 5.59
CA PHE A 189 1.70 -12.20 5.35
C PHE A 189 2.64 -11.85 6.55
N HIS A 190 3.95 -11.75 6.25
CA HIS A 190 5.11 -10.93 6.75
C HIS A 190 6.41 -11.77 6.66
N ALA A 191 7.62 -11.19 6.71
CA ALA A 191 8.84 -11.84 6.18
C ALA A 191 9.58 -12.84 7.10
N VAL A 192 9.34 -12.84 8.41
CA VAL A 192 10.15 -13.67 9.34
C VAL A 192 9.29 -14.36 10.39
N LEU A 193 8.63 -13.59 11.27
CA LEU A 193 7.80 -14.17 12.32
C LEU A 193 6.60 -14.91 11.73
N TRP A 194 5.95 -14.29 10.74
CA TRP A 194 4.72 -14.83 10.19
C TRP A 194 4.86 -16.16 9.41
N PRO A 195 5.82 -16.32 8.49
CA PRO A 195 5.99 -17.56 7.75
C PRO A 195 6.43 -18.68 8.70
N ALA A 196 7.22 -18.39 9.73
CA ALA A 196 7.57 -19.35 10.76
C ALA A 196 6.32 -19.82 11.53
N LEU A 197 5.43 -18.90 11.92
CA LEU A 197 4.15 -19.23 12.55
C LEU A 197 3.27 -20.08 11.63
N LEU A 198 3.18 -19.75 10.34
CA LEU A 198 2.44 -20.55 9.35
C LEU A 198 3.01 -21.96 9.19
N LEU A 199 4.33 -22.09 9.07
CA LEU A 199 5.02 -23.39 9.00
C LEU A 199 4.75 -24.23 10.24
N ALA A 200 4.79 -23.61 11.42
CA ALA A 200 4.53 -24.27 12.69
C ALA A 200 3.10 -24.83 12.81
N VAL A 201 2.13 -24.27 12.07
CA VAL A 201 0.74 -24.77 12.02
C VAL A 201 0.37 -25.46 10.70
N GLY A 202 1.35 -25.70 9.82
CA GLY A 202 1.17 -26.42 8.54
C GLY A 202 0.31 -25.67 7.51
N LEU A 203 0.40 -24.33 7.47
CA LEU A 203 -0.33 -23.49 6.53
C LEU A 203 0.56 -22.98 5.37
N ASP A 204 -0.06 -22.66 4.24
CA ASP A 204 0.61 -22.18 3.04
C ASP A 204 1.27 -20.81 3.25
N LEU A 205 2.49 -20.66 2.72
CA LEU A 205 3.27 -19.43 2.77
C LEU A 205 2.77 -18.35 1.79
N PRO A 206 2.98 -17.05 2.09
CA PRO A 206 2.68 -15.97 1.15
C PRO A 206 3.52 -16.08 -0.13
N LYS A 207 2.90 -15.76 -1.28
CA LYS A 207 3.54 -15.84 -2.60
C LYS A 207 4.46 -14.66 -2.90
N HIS A 208 4.03 -13.45 -2.57
CA HIS A 208 4.77 -12.22 -2.84
C HIS A 208 4.70 -11.29 -1.64
N LEU A 209 5.79 -10.60 -1.35
CA LEU A 209 5.89 -9.51 -0.39
C LEU A 209 6.26 -8.22 -1.13
N ILE A 210 5.52 -7.14 -0.86
CA ILE A 210 5.84 -5.80 -1.34
C ILE A 210 6.09 -4.93 -0.11
N CYS A 211 7.34 -4.52 0.06
CA CYS A 211 7.76 -3.61 1.13
C CYS A 211 7.97 -2.20 0.58
N HIS A 212 7.41 -1.19 1.24
CA HIS A 212 7.61 0.22 0.91
C HIS A 212 8.30 0.97 2.06
N ASN A 213 8.91 2.11 1.73
CA ASN A 213 9.60 2.94 2.71
C ASN A 213 8.62 3.80 3.54
N HIS A 214 9.16 4.41 4.58
CA HIS A 214 8.40 5.36 5.40
C HIS A 214 8.31 6.71 4.68
N LEU A 215 7.14 7.34 4.76
CA LEU A 215 6.98 8.70 4.29
C LEU A 215 7.76 9.68 5.17
N LEU A 216 8.33 10.70 4.54
CA LEU A 216 9.13 11.74 5.16
C LEU A 216 8.39 13.09 5.11
N VAL A 217 8.54 13.89 6.16
CA VAL A 217 8.17 15.32 6.20
C VAL A 217 9.44 16.08 6.58
N ASP A 218 9.84 17.04 5.75
CA ASP A 218 11.11 17.80 5.89
C ASP A 218 12.35 16.90 6.03
N GLY A 219 12.38 15.79 5.28
CA GLY A 219 13.47 14.81 5.31
C GLY A 219 13.50 13.90 6.54
N ILE A 220 12.51 14.01 7.44
CA ILE A 220 12.42 13.21 8.66
C ILE A 220 11.21 12.27 8.57
N LYS A 221 11.41 11.01 8.97
CA LYS A 221 10.32 10.01 9.06
C LYS A 221 9.15 10.55 9.88
N MET A 222 7.95 10.48 9.32
CA MET A 222 6.72 10.82 10.03
C MET A 222 6.53 9.92 11.26
N SER A 223 6.23 10.50 12.41
CA SER A 223 5.84 9.76 13.61
C SER A 223 4.85 10.54 14.48
N LYS A 224 3.91 9.82 15.09
CA LYS A 224 2.93 10.40 16.02
C LYS A 224 3.61 11.04 17.23
N SER A 225 4.68 10.43 17.75
CA SER A 225 5.44 10.94 18.90
C SER A 225 6.17 12.25 18.60
N ARG A 226 6.67 12.44 17.36
CA ARG A 226 7.35 13.67 16.93
C ARG A 226 6.40 14.75 16.43
N ARG A 227 5.09 14.45 16.36
CA ARG A 227 4.03 15.37 15.87
C ARG A 227 4.33 15.95 14.48
N ASN A 228 5.11 15.25 13.66
CA ASN A 228 5.41 15.60 12.26
C ASN A 228 4.57 14.72 11.31
N VAL A 229 3.25 14.76 11.51
CA VAL A 229 2.30 13.93 10.75
C VAL A 229 1.58 14.82 9.75
N ALA A 230 1.57 14.41 8.48
CA ALA A 230 0.67 14.99 7.49
C ALA A 230 -0.76 14.51 7.78
N ASP A 231 -1.68 15.44 8.03
CA ASP A 231 -3.08 15.11 8.23
C ASP A 231 -3.71 14.72 6.88
N PRO A 232 -4.19 13.48 6.70
CA PRO A 232 -4.83 13.05 5.46
C PRO A 232 -6.18 13.74 5.20
N PHE A 233 -6.69 14.54 6.14
CA PHE A 233 -7.89 15.36 5.96
C PHE A 233 -7.59 16.82 5.57
N ASP A 234 -6.32 17.23 5.58
CA ASP A 234 -5.94 18.57 5.15
C ASP A 234 -5.95 18.68 3.62
N GLU A 235 -6.86 19.49 3.10
CA GLU A 235 -7.06 19.69 1.65
C GLU A 235 -5.86 20.34 0.96
N GLN A 236 -4.97 21.03 1.70
CA GLN A 236 -3.76 21.63 1.13
C GLN A 236 -2.67 20.60 0.80
N LEU A 237 -2.64 19.46 1.52
CA LEU A 237 -1.74 18.34 1.24
C LEU A 237 -2.16 17.58 -0.02
N ALA A 238 -3.44 17.60 -0.39
CA ALA A 238 -3.95 17.05 -1.65
C ALA A 238 -3.50 17.86 -2.90
N LEU A 239 -3.01 19.09 -2.70
CA LEU A 239 -2.59 20.02 -3.76
C LEU A 239 -1.07 20.24 -3.83
N SER A 240 -0.31 19.74 -2.84
CA SER A 240 1.15 19.86 -2.80
C SER A 240 1.82 18.76 -3.63
N PRO A 241 2.99 19.03 -4.25
CA PRO A 241 3.74 18.04 -4.99
C PRO A 241 4.24 16.97 -4.03
N VAL A 242 3.46 15.92 -3.95
CA VAL A 242 3.81 14.69 -3.27
C VAL A 242 5.11 14.16 -3.91
N PRO A 243 6.13 13.74 -3.13
CA PRO A 243 7.37 13.23 -3.71
C PRO A 243 7.07 12.09 -4.72
N PRO A 244 7.88 11.95 -5.79
CA PRO A 244 7.61 11.09 -6.96
C PRO A 244 7.42 9.60 -6.66
N GLU A 245 7.57 9.18 -5.41
CA GLU A 245 7.39 7.82 -4.92
C GLU A 245 5.95 7.51 -4.46
N GLN A 246 5.02 8.48 -4.51
CA GLN A 246 3.64 8.26 -4.09
C GLN A 246 2.69 8.12 -5.29
N LEU A 247 1.64 7.33 -5.11
CA LEU A 247 0.53 7.05 -6.04
C LEU A 247 -0.34 8.29 -6.36
N ALA A 248 0.23 9.48 -6.45
CA ALA A 248 -0.47 10.72 -6.76
C ALA A 248 -0.17 11.13 -8.20
N VAL A 249 -1.23 11.32 -9.00
CA VAL A 249 -1.11 12.04 -10.27
C VAL A 249 -0.84 13.50 -9.94
N PRO A 250 0.25 14.13 -10.43
CA PRO A 250 0.54 15.53 -10.18
C PRO A 250 -0.63 16.43 -10.59
N SER A 251 -0.87 17.51 -9.84
CA SER A 251 -1.99 18.43 -10.09
C SER A 251 -1.95 19.01 -11.51
N SER A 252 -0.78 19.31 -12.05
CA SER A 252 -0.56 19.74 -13.44
C SER A 252 -1.02 18.72 -14.48
N ASP A 253 -0.84 17.43 -14.21
CA ASP A 253 -1.18 16.36 -15.15
C ASP A 253 -2.67 15.98 -15.06
N SER A 254 -3.28 16.16 -13.88
CA SER A 254 -4.74 16.10 -13.73
C SER A 254 -5.44 17.20 -14.55
N GLU A 255 -4.83 18.39 -14.67
CA GLU A 255 -5.26 19.46 -15.57
C GLU A 255 -5.07 19.08 -17.04
N GLY A 256 -4.04 18.30 -17.37
CA GLY A 256 -3.83 17.74 -18.72
C GLY A 256 -4.99 16.87 -19.20
N LEU A 257 -5.48 15.95 -18.36
CA LEU A 257 -6.67 15.12 -18.65
C LEU A 257 -7.91 15.98 -18.90
N ARG A 258 -8.11 17.00 -18.07
CA ARG A 258 -9.25 17.92 -18.15
C ARG A 258 -9.20 18.75 -19.43
N TYR A 259 -8.03 19.22 -19.80
CA TYR A 259 -7.82 20.08 -20.96
C TYR A 259 -8.14 19.35 -22.27
N ILE A 260 -7.63 18.12 -22.44
CA ILE A 260 -7.95 17.29 -23.61
C ILE A 260 -9.45 17.01 -23.65
N LEU A 261 -10.05 16.65 -22.51
CA LEU A 261 -11.47 16.34 -22.46
C LEU A 261 -12.34 17.53 -22.87
N ILE A 262 -12.05 18.74 -22.38
CA ILE A 262 -12.75 19.96 -22.79
C ILE A 262 -12.63 20.20 -24.30
N ARG A 263 -11.46 19.95 -24.90
CA ARG A 263 -11.26 20.12 -26.35
C ARG A 263 -12.07 19.09 -27.15
N VAL A 264 -12.04 17.82 -26.74
CA VAL A 264 -12.77 16.72 -27.39
C VAL A 264 -14.29 16.89 -27.29
N THR A 265 -14.79 17.38 -26.15
CA THR A 265 -16.23 17.61 -25.92
C THR A 265 -16.70 19.01 -26.29
N SER A 266 -15.81 19.89 -26.75
CA SER A 266 -16.19 21.26 -27.12
C SER A 266 -17.12 21.26 -28.32
N THR A 267 -18.28 21.88 -28.21
CA THR A 267 -19.23 22.05 -29.34
C THR A 267 -18.67 22.89 -30.49
N ARG A 268 -17.58 23.64 -30.27
CA ARG A 268 -16.87 24.34 -31.35
C ARG A 268 -16.02 23.42 -32.21
N LEU A 269 -15.41 22.40 -31.59
CA LEU A 269 -14.52 21.45 -32.26
C LEU A 269 -15.26 20.18 -32.70
N ASN A 270 -16.25 19.77 -31.90
CA ASN A 270 -17.09 18.61 -32.13
C ASN A 270 -18.58 19.01 -32.02
N PRO A 271 -19.16 19.65 -33.04
CA PRO A 271 -20.54 20.12 -33.00
C PRO A 271 -21.57 18.99 -32.85
N SER A 272 -21.31 17.82 -33.46
CA SER A 272 -22.19 16.66 -33.41
C SER A 272 -22.10 15.89 -32.09
N GLN A 273 -21.14 16.22 -31.21
CA GLN A 273 -20.86 15.51 -29.96
C GLN A 273 -20.71 14.00 -30.18
N SER A 274 -20.09 13.63 -31.30
CA SER A 274 -19.84 12.25 -31.69
C SER A 274 -18.37 12.09 -32.02
N VAL A 275 -17.81 10.93 -31.75
CA VAL A 275 -16.42 10.64 -32.09
C VAL A 275 -16.42 9.57 -33.16
N VAL A 276 -15.74 9.85 -34.29
CA VAL A 276 -15.58 8.86 -35.35
C VAL A 276 -14.67 7.73 -34.86
N ARG A 277 -14.95 6.50 -35.31
CA ARG A 277 -14.09 5.38 -34.97
C ARG A 277 -12.79 5.51 -35.74
N ILE A 278 -11.67 5.33 -35.04
CA ILE A 278 -10.35 5.22 -35.64
C ILE A 278 -9.70 3.92 -35.16
N ASN A 279 -9.29 3.07 -36.10
CA ASN A 279 -8.49 1.88 -35.76
C ASN A 279 -6.99 2.16 -35.91
N ARG A 280 -6.13 1.25 -35.42
CA ARG A 280 -4.67 1.45 -35.44
C ARG A 280 -4.10 1.60 -36.86
N THR A 281 -4.66 0.90 -37.85
CA THR A 281 -4.23 0.98 -39.24
C THR A 281 -4.57 2.34 -39.86
N GLU A 282 -5.80 2.83 -39.62
CA GLU A 282 -6.25 4.16 -40.03
C GLU A 282 -5.44 5.27 -39.34
N ALA A 283 -5.23 5.14 -38.02
CA ALA A 283 -4.38 6.06 -37.27
C ALA A 283 -2.94 6.06 -37.80
N GLY A 284 -2.40 4.89 -38.16
CA GLY A 284 -1.10 4.78 -38.81
C GLY A 284 -1.04 5.57 -40.12
N ALA A 285 -1.98 5.31 -41.03
CA ALA A 285 -2.03 5.99 -42.32
C ALA A 285 -2.18 7.51 -42.21
N LEU A 286 -2.95 8.00 -41.23
CA LEU A 286 -3.23 9.42 -41.03
C LEU A 286 -2.11 10.16 -40.28
N PHE A 287 -1.50 9.52 -39.28
CA PHE A 287 -0.60 10.19 -38.34
C PHE A 287 0.88 9.80 -38.51
N GLU A 288 1.25 8.62 -39.02
CA GLU A 288 2.66 8.22 -39.18
C GLU A 288 3.41 9.05 -40.24
N GLN A 289 2.68 9.70 -41.15
CA GLN A 289 3.26 10.69 -42.06
C GLN A 289 3.85 11.90 -41.31
N PHE A 290 3.43 12.14 -40.06
CA PHE A 290 4.00 13.13 -39.15
C PHE A 290 4.95 12.43 -38.17
N LYS A 291 6.25 12.61 -38.35
CA LYS A 291 7.29 11.94 -37.55
C LYS A 291 7.11 12.19 -36.05
N GLU A 292 6.59 13.34 -35.69
CA GLU A 292 6.37 13.78 -34.32
C GLU A 292 5.17 13.10 -33.64
N ASP A 293 4.30 12.40 -34.38
CA ASP A 293 3.17 11.61 -33.85
C ASP A 293 3.46 10.12 -33.74
N ALA A 294 4.51 9.63 -34.40
CA ALA A 294 4.90 8.23 -34.34
C ALA A 294 5.14 7.76 -32.89
N GLU A 295 5.69 8.63 -32.04
CA GLU A 295 5.89 8.35 -30.62
C GLU A 295 4.57 8.16 -29.87
N LEU A 296 3.55 9.00 -30.14
CA LEU A 296 2.24 8.84 -29.51
C LEU A 296 1.61 7.50 -29.89
N LEU A 297 1.63 7.13 -31.18
CA LEU A 297 1.08 5.85 -31.64
C LEU A 297 1.79 4.65 -31.01
N ASN A 298 3.12 4.68 -30.98
CA ASN A 298 3.92 3.61 -30.35
C ASN A 298 3.67 3.51 -28.84
N GLN A 299 3.52 4.64 -28.15
CA GLN A 299 3.16 4.64 -26.74
C GLN A 299 1.76 4.09 -26.52
N LEU A 300 0.77 4.44 -27.35
CA LEU A 300 -0.59 3.89 -27.27
C LEU A 300 -0.60 2.36 -27.49
N ASP A 301 0.18 1.86 -28.46
CA ASP A 301 0.30 0.42 -28.74
C ASP A 301 0.87 -0.37 -27.55
N THR A 302 1.83 0.24 -26.83
CA THR A 302 2.59 -0.43 -25.75
C THR A 302 2.15 -0.02 -24.34
N LEU A 303 1.16 0.87 -24.22
CA LEU A 303 0.81 1.51 -22.95
C LEU A 303 0.36 0.50 -21.89
N ALA A 304 -0.56 -0.40 -22.26
CA ALA A 304 -1.10 -1.39 -21.33
C ALA A 304 -0.02 -2.34 -20.82
N GLU A 305 0.85 -2.83 -21.71
CA GLU A 305 1.96 -3.72 -21.36
C GLU A 305 2.96 -3.01 -20.43
N LYS A 306 3.36 -1.78 -20.76
CA LYS A 306 4.26 -0.98 -19.91
C LYS A 306 3.64 -0.70 -18.54
N PHE A 307 2.36 -0.35 -18.51
CA PHE A 307 1.63 -0.12 -17.27
C PHE A 307 1.62 -1.37 -16.40
N ASP A 308 1.22 -2.52 -16.95
CA ASP A 308 1.13 -3.78 -16.20
C ASP A 308 2.50 -4.26 -15.73
N ASN A 309 3.53 -4.12 -16.56
CA ASN A 309 4.89 -4.47 -16.17
C ASN A 309 5.38 -3.58 -15.02
N SER A 310 5.24 -2.26 -15.10
CA SER A 310 5.67 -1.38 -14.01
C SER A 310 4.82 -1.57 -12.75
N TRP A 311 3.52 -1.79 -12.89
CA TRP A 311 2.62 -1.91 -11.75
C TRP A 311 2.71 -3.28 -11.05
N TRP A 312 2.51 -4.37 -11.80
CA TRP A 312 2.35 -5.71 -11.21
C TRP A 312 3.66 -6.48 -11.10
N VAL A 313 4.58 -6.28 -12.04
CA VAL A 313 5.84 -7.04 -12.10
C VAL A 313 6.93 -6.33 -11.29
N GLN A 314 7.07 -5.01 -11.47
CA GLN A 314 8.09 -4.22 -10.78
C GLN A 314 7.61 -3.61 -9.46
N ALA A 315 6.32 -3.68 -9.14
CA ALA A 315 5.73 -3.02 -7.97
C ALA A 315 6.09 -1.51 -7.88
N GLN A 316 6.16 -0.85 -9.03
CA GLN A 316 6.49 0.57 -9.20
C GLN A 316 5.29 1.31 -9.80
N PRO A 317 4.21 1.52 -9.01
CA PRO A 317 2.99 2.16 -9.51
C PRO A 317 3.21 3.60 -9.98
N HIS A 318 4.22 4.30 -9.46
CA HIS A 318 4.57 5.65 -9.90
C HIS A 318 5.03 5.69 -11.37
N LEU A 319 5.82 4.69 -11.82
CA LEU A 319 6.24 4.59 -13.23
C LEU A 319 5.06 4.21 -14.14
N ALA A 320 4.20 3.30 -13.67
CA ALA A 320 2.99 2.93 -14.39
C ALA A 320 2.08 4.15 -14.65
N ILE A 321 1.88 4.99 -13.62
CA ILE A 321 1.16 6.26 -13.76
C ILE A 321 1.86 7.17 -14.76
N GLU A 322 3.19 7.33 -14.65
CA GLU A 322 3.97 8.20 -15.53
C GLU A 322 3.89 7.81 -17.01
N HIS A 323 3.82 6.52 -17.33
CA HIS A 323 3.57 6.05 -18.70
C HIS A 323 2.24 6.57 -19.25
N VAL A 324 1.18 6.59 -18.44
CA VAL A 324 -0.12 7.15 -18.83
C VAL A 324 -0.03 8.66 -18.99
N LEU A 325 0.64 9.36 -18.07
CA LEU A 325 0.79 10.81 -18.13
C LEU A 325 1.60 11.25 -19.35
N GLN A 326 2.60 10.47 -19.75
CA GLN A 326 3.35 10.71 -20.97
C GLN A 326 2.45 10.64 -22.22
N VAL A 327 1.53 9.67 -22.30
CA VAL A 327 0.54 9.60 -23.38
C VAL A 327 -0.38 10.82 -23.38
N ILE A 328 -0.79 11.31 -22.21
CA ILE A 328 -1.58 12.54 -22.09
C ILE A 328 -0.81 13.77 -22.59
N ARG A 329 0.46 13.92 -22.22
CA ARG A 329 1.31 15.01 -22.71
C ARG A 329 1.51 14.96 -24.23
N LEU A 330 1.78 13.78 -24.78
CA LEU A 330 1.91 13.56 -26.22
C LEU A 330 0.60 13.84 -26.97
N THR A 331 -0.54 13.43 -26.40
CA THR A 331 -1.86 13.71 -26.96
C THR A 331 -2.15 15.20 -27.00
N ASN A 332 -1.81 15.95 -25.94
CA ASN A 332 -1.92 17.40 -25.93
C ASN A 332 -1.05 18.05 -27.03
N ALA A 333 0.20 17.62 -27.15
CA ALA A 333 1.12 18.10 -28.18
C ALA A 333 0.61 17.80 -29.61
N MET A 334 0.01 16.62 -29.82
CA MET A 334 -0.60 16.22 -31.09
C MET A 334 -1.76 17.17 -31.47
N ILE A 335 -2.66 17.46 -30.53
CA ILE A 335 -3.78 18.40 -30.77
C ILE A 335 -3.25 19.80 -31.09
N ASP A 336 -2.23 20.28 -30.36
CA ASP A 336 -1.64 21.60 -30.59
C ASP A 336 -0.89 21.70 -31.93
N ARG A 337 -0.33 20.59 -32.42
CA ARG A 337 0.35 20.53 -33.71
C ARG A 337 -0.63 20.55 -34.88
N HIS A 338 -1.67 19.72 -34.81
CA HIS A 338 -2.66 19.58 -35.88
C HIS A 338 -3.71 20.68 -35.89
N LYS A 339 -3.86 21.41 -34.78
CA LYS A 339 -4.74 22.57 -34.63
C LYS A 339 -6.11 22.35 -35.26
N PRO A 340 -6.90 21.37 -34.77
CA PRO A 340 -8.17 20.98 -35.38
C PRO A 340 -9.25 22.09 -35.40
N TRP A 341 -8.99 23.25 -34.81
CA TRP A 341 -9.83 24.45 -34.88
C TRP A 341 -9.57 25.34 -36.10
N GLU A 342 -8.51 25.10 -36.88
CA GLU A 342 -8.24 25.86 -38.10
C GLU A 342 -9.19 25.47 -39.24
N LYS A 343 -9.43 26.38 -40.18
CA LYS A 343 -10.41 26.15 -41.27
C LYS A 343 -10.03 25.01 -42.22
N ASN A 344 -8.73 24.78 -42.42
CA ASN A 344 -8.18 23.76 -43.31
C ASN A 344 -7.03 23.03 -42.59
N PRO A 345 -7.33 22.15 -41.62
CA PRO A 345 -6.31 21.45 -40.87
C PRO A 345 -5.64 20.38 -41.76
N ALA A 346 -4.38 20.06 -41.46
CA ALA A 346 -3.63 19.04 -42.21
C ALA A 346 -4.21 17.63 -42.04
N VAL A 347 -4.81 17.36 -40.88
CA VAL A 347 -5.60 16.17 -40.58
C VAL A 347 -7.01 16.66 -40.21
N GLU A 348 -8.03 16.00 -40.75
CA GLU A 348 -9.42 16.37 -40.45
C GLU A 348 -9.68 16.34 -38.94
N SER A 349 -10.37 17.36 -38.44
CA SER A 349 -10.57 17.59 -37.01
C SER A 349 -11.20 16.38 -36.30
N GLU A 350 -12.10 15.67 -36.98
CA GLU A 350 -12.75 14.47 -36.46
C GLU A 350 -11.77 13.32 -36.16
N HIS A 351 -10.74 13.13 -36.98
CA HIS A 351 -9.70 12.12 -36.76
C HIS A 351 -8.75 12.50 -35.63
N VAL A 352 -8.40 13.79 -35.51
CA VAL A 352 -7.61 14.32 -34.37
C VAL A 352 -8.37 14.11 -33.06
N ILE A 353 -9.67 14.41 -33.05
CA ILE A 353 -10.56 14.21 -31.91
C ILE A 353 -10.71 12.73 -31.58
N ALA A 354 -10.80 11.85 -32.58
CA ALA A 354 -10.90 10.41 -32.39
C ALA A 354 -9.67 9.82 -31.69
N LEU A 355 -8.48 10.16 -32.15
CA LEU A 355 -7.25 9.68 -31.52
C LEU A 355 -7.10 10.24 -30.09
N ALA A 356 -7.43 11.51 -29.87
CA ALA A 356 -7.43 12.12 -28.54
C ALA A 356 -8.44 11.47 -27.58
N ALA A 357 -9.63 11.13 -28.06
CA ALA A 357 -10.64 10.43 -27.28
C ALA A 357 -10.18 9.01 -26.90
N GLU A 358 -9.49 8.31 -27.80
CA GLU A 358 -8.93 6.98 -27.53
C GLU A 358 -7.81 7.04 -26.49
N SER A 359 -6.90 8.02 -26.58
CA SER A 359 -5.90 8.27 -25.54
C SER A 359 -6.54 8.51 -24.17
N LEU A 360 -7.61 9.30 -24.12
CA LEU A 360 -8.35 9.55 -22.87
C LEU A 360 -9.05 8.30 -22.36
N ARG A 361 -9.60 7.47 -23.24
CA ARG A 361 -10.24 6.20 -22.86
C ARG A 361 -9.24 5.28 -22.18
N LEU A 362 -8.07 5.06 -22.78
CA LEU A 362 -7.02 4.23 -22.20
C LEU A 362 -6.54 4.79 -20.87
N ALA A 363 -6.29 6.10 -20.80
CA ALA A 363 -5.90 6.75 -19.55
C ALA A 363 -6.97 6.60 -18.45
N GLY A 364 -8.25 6.75 -18.80
CA GLY A 364 -9.37 6.56 -17.87
C GLY A 364 -9.47 5.13 -17.35
N LEU A 365 -9.24 4.13 -18.19
CA LEU A 365 -9.25 2.73 -17.77
C LEU A 365 -8.07 2.40 -16.86
N LEU A 366 -6.84 2.76 -17.27
CA LEU A 366 -5.62 2.43 -16.53
C LEU A 366 -5.49 3.21 -15.22
N LEU A 367 -6.00 4.45 -15.16
CA LEU A 367 -6.00 5.25 -13.94
C LEU A 367 -7.20 4.97 -13.03
N SER A 368 -8.13 4.08 -13.42
CA SER A 368 -9.28 3.72 -12.58
C SER A 368 -8.91 3.21 -11.18
N PRO A 369 -7.81 2.46 -10.96
CA PRO A 369 -7.41 2.04 -9.61
C PRO A 369 -6.83 3.19 -8.77
N VAL A 370 -6.35 4.26 -9.41
CA VAL A 370 -5.63 5.38 -8.76
C VAL A 370 -6.58 6.54 -8.46
N ILE A 371 -7.41 6.92 -9.43
CA ILE A 371 -8.32 8.07 -9.38
C ILE A 371 -9.75 7.63 -9.79
N PRO A 372 -10.37 6.69 -9.07
CA PRO A 372 -11.61 6.01 -9.50
C PRO A 372 -12.75 6.98 -9.82
N ASN A 373 -12.95 8.02 -9.00
CA ASN A 373 -14.00 9.00 -9.21
C ASN A 373 -13.76 9.90 -10.44
N LEU A 374 -12.50 10.25 -10.73
CA LEU A 374 -12.16 11.06 -11.89
C LEU A 374 -12.20 10.22 -13.16
N ALA A 375 -11.61 9.03 -13.14
CA ALA A 375 -11.65 8.05 -14.22
C ALA A 375 -13.10 7.68 -14.61
N SER A 376 -13.95 7.35 -13.64
CA SER A 376 -15.37 7.04 -13.90
C SER A 376 -16.11 8.22 -14.55
N ARG A 377 -15.90 9.44 -14.07
CA ARG A 377 -16.51 10.65 -14.66
C ARG A 377 -16.00 10.92 -16.08
N LEU A 378 -14.70 10.73 -16.32
CA LEU A 378 -14.08 10.87 -17.63
C LEU A 378 -14.66 9.85 -18.62
N LEU A 379 -14.68 8.56 -18.26
CA LEU A 379 -15.22 7.50 -19.09
C LEU A 379 -16.72 7.69 -19.37
N LYS A 380 -17.50 8.12 -18.37
CA LYS A 380 -18.92 8.48 -18.56
C LYS A 380 -19.11 9.63 -19.55
N ARG A 381 -18.26 10.66 -19.52
CA ARG A 381 -18.31 11.77 -20.50
C ARG A 381 -17.96 11.31 -21.92
N LEU A 382 -17.06 10.34 -22.06
CA LEU A 382 -16.77 9.68 -23.33
C LEU A 382 -17.90 8.74 -23.80
N GLY A 383 -18.95 8.53 -23.00
CA GLY A 383 -20.10 7.69 -23.36
C GLY A 383 -20.04 6.24 -22.87
N LEU A 384 -19.06 5.85 -22.04
CA LEU A 384 -18.82 4.46 -21.61
C LEU A 384 -19.59 4.06 -20.34
N GLY A 385 -20.84 4.53 -20.21
CA GLY A 385 -21.52 4.68 -18.93
C GLY A 385 -22.08 3.44 -18.21
N GLN A 386 -21.97 2.20 -18.70
CA GLN A 386 -22.72 1.07 -18.11
C GLN A 386 -22.06 -0.33 -18.08
N ALA A 387 -20.73 -0.45 -18.20
CA ALA A 387 -20.09 -1.78 -18.15
C ALA A 387 -18.75 -1.80 -17.39
N LEU A 388 -18.78 -1.47 -16.10
CA LEU A 388 -17.74 -1.90 -15.16
C LEU A 388 -18.42 -2.48 -13.90
N GLU A 389 -19.53 -3.19 -14.08
CA GLU A 389 -20.01 -4.15 -13.09
C GLU A 389 -19.40 -5.50 -13.47
N ASP A 390 -18.49 -5.96 -12.62
CA ASP A 390 -17.78 -7.24 -12.63
C ASP A 390 -16.71 -7.46 -13.75
N PRO A 391 -15.40 -7.41 -13.42
CA PRO A 391 -14.33 -7.77 -14.35
C PRO A 391 -14.28 -9.27 -14.72
N SER A 392 -15.21 -10.10 -14.23
CA SER A 392 -15.30 -11.52 -14.57
C SER A 392 -16.14 -11.84 -15.82
N ASP A 393 -16.86 -10.88 -16.40
CA ASP A 393 -17.69 -11.13 -17.57
C ASP A 393 -16.86 -11.03 -18.87
N GLU A 394 -16.24 -12.15 -19.23
CA GLU A 394 -15.78 -12.41 -20.59
C GLU A 394 -16.99 -12.31 -21.55
N GLN A 395 -16.82 -11.58 -22.66
CA GLN A 395 -17.73 -11.45 -23.82
C GLN A 395 -18.70 -10.25 -23.78
N LEU A 396 -18.18 -9.05 -24.05
CA LEU A 396 -18.99 -7.98 -24.64
C LEU A 396 -19.04 -8.15 -26.18
N PRO A 397 -20.23 -8.31 -26.80
CA PRO A 397 -20.34 -8.45 -28.25
C PRO A 397 -19.94 -7.17 -28.97
N HIS A 398 -19.12 -7.30 -30.01
CA HIS A 398 -18.56 -6.22 -30.84
C HIS A 398 -19.59 -5.34 -31.59
N GLU A 399 -20.90 -5.54 -31.44
CA GLU A 399 -21.93 -4.97 -32.32
C GLU A 399 -22.73 -3.79 -31.73
N LYS A 400 -22.40 -3.28 -30.53
CA LYS A 400 -22.95 -2.02 -30.00
C LYS A 400 -21.89 -0.92 -29.85
N LEU A 401 -21.21 -0.58 -30.95
CA LEU A 401 -20.08 0.37 -31.00
C LEU A 401 -20.41 1.66 -31.77
N PHE A 402 -21.50 2.34 -31.44
CA PHE A 402 -21.69 3.75 -31.82
C PHE A 402 -21.31 4.64 -30.64
N TRP A 403 -20.32 5.51 -30.82
CA TRP A 403 -19.87 6.46 -29.79
C TRP A 403 -20.65 7.77 -29.92
N SER A 404 -21.58 8.00 -29.00
CA SER A 404 -22.07 9.35 -28.69
C SER A 404 -21.34 9.84 -27.45
N LEU A 405 -20.71 11.02 -27.50
CA LEU A 405 -20.24 11.66 -26.27
C LEU A 405 -21.44 11.88 -25.36
N GLY A 406 -21.24 11.69 -24.06
CA GLY A 406 -22.25 12.04 -23.07
C GLY A 406 -22.50 13.55 -23.07
N PRO A 407 -23.66 14.04 -22.60
CA PRO A 407 -23.94 15.47 -22.54
C PRO A 407 -22.87 16.20 -21.70
N ASP A 408 -22.31 17.29 -22.23
CA ASP A 408 -21.35 18.13 -21.49
C ASP A 408 -22.04 18.79 -20.29
N GLN A 409 -21.64 18.38 -19.09
CA GLN A 409 -22.19 18.88 -17.82
C GLN A 409 -21.34 20.01 -17.20
N GLY A 410 -20.41 20.61 -17.95
CA GLY A 410 -19.61 21.78 -17.51
C GLY A 410 -18.23 21.45 -16.92
N PRO A 411 -17.49 22.42 -16.36
CA PRO A 411 -16.09 22.24 -15.97
C PRO A 411 -15.94 21.25 -14.81
N LEU A 412 -15.06 20.26 -14.99
CA LEU A 412 -14.80 19.21 -14.00
C LEU A 412 -14.20 19.75 -12.67
N VAL A 413 -13.72 21.00 -12.60
CA VAL A 413 -12.98 21.54 -11.42
C VAL A 413 -13.95 22.15 -10.41
N LEU A 414 -14.99 22.83 -10.89
CA LEU A 414 -15.91 23.61 -10.05
C LEU A 414 -17.01 22.79 -9.38
N ARG A 415 -16.87 21.45 -9.31
CA ARG A 415 -17.82 20.55 -8.64
C ARG A 415 -17.09 19.48 -7.82
N LEU A 416 -16.10 19.91 -7.05
CA LEU A 416 -15.76 19.27 -5.78
C LEU A 416 -16.31 20.22 -4.70
N PRO A 417 -17.10 19.73 -3.73
CA PRO A 417 -17.42 20.53 -2.55
C PRO A 417 -16.16 20.90 -1.78
#